data_AF-X1FHH1-F1
#
_entry.id   AF-X1FHH1-F1
#
_cell.length_a   1.000
_cell.length_b   1.000
_cell.length_c   1.000
_cell.angle_alpha   90.00
_cell.angle_beta   90.00
_cell.angle_gamma   90.00
#
_symmetry.space_group_name_H-M   'P 1'
#
loop_
_entity.id
_entity.type
_entity.pdbx_description
1 polymer ?
#
loop_
_entity_poly.entity_id
_entity_poly.type
_entity_poly.pdbx_seq_one_letter_code
_entity_poly.pdbx_strand_id
1 'polypeptide(L)'
;MNDFDEISKALQKNNNFLITSHVNLDGDGIGSELAFYFILKKLKKKPIILNQDKLPKIYDFLPGSNKVHYLDDNCIDTKSIDVGIVLDCSNVKRIGKTYEIFKNIKTIINIDHHKSNENFGSLNYVDSSVSSVGEIIYELIRSINIDLLDEDISTCLFAAIITDTGSFRYSNVSSKTFKIASDLTSFGIKPYLIANNIYNRNTYSGLKLLGEALTTLEMDDSKYVSWLTITRKMLNNA
;
A
#
# COMPACT_ATOMS: atom_id res chain seq x y z
N MET A 1 10.79 4.04 19.23
CA MET A 1 10.65 3.76 17.79
C MET A 1 11.58 2.60 17.53
N ASN A 2 11.04 1.50 17.03
CA ASN A 2 11.83 0.27 16.91
C ASN A 2 12.68 0.36 15.65
N ASP A 3 13.82 -0.29 15.66
CA ASP A 3 14.70 -0.36 14.49
C ASP A 3 14.35 -1.58 13.61
N PHE A 4 14.99 -1.67 12.45
CA PHE A 4 14.83 -2.81 11.56
C PHE A 4 15.32 -4.12 12.18
N ASP A 5 16.17 -4.09 13.22
CA ASP A 5 16.67 -5.32 13.86
C ASP A 5 15.57 -6.01 14.65
N GLU A 6 14.73 -5.26 15.38
CA GLU A 6 13.60 -5.85 16.09
C GLU A 6 12.57 -6.46 15.15
N ILE A 7 12.24 -5.77 14.05
CA ILE A 7 11.36 -6.32 13.02
C ILE A 7 11.99 -7.57 12.42
N SER A 8 13.26 -7.52 12.01
CA SER A 8 13.97 -8.67 11.42
C SER A 8 13.98 -9.89 12.35
N LYS A 9 14.21 -9.69 13.65
CA LYS A 9 14.11 -10.77 14.66
C LYS A 9 12.71 -11.37 14.74
N ALA A 10 11.67 -10.54 14.71
CA ALA A 10 10.29 -11.02 14.70
C ALA A 10 9.97 -11.82 13.43
N LEU A 11 10.46 -11.38 12.26
CA LEU A 11 10.30 -12.12 11.00
C LEU A 11 11.03 -13.47 11.03
N GLN A 12 12.24 -13.53 11.61
CA GLN A 12 13.03 -14.76 11.69
C GLN A 12 12.41 -15.79 12.65
N LYS A 13 11.94 -15.35 13.82
CA LYS A 13 11.44 -16.23 14.90
C LYS A 13 10.08 -16.86 14.62
N ASN A 14 9.23 -16.21 13.85
CA ASN A 14 7.84 -16.62 13.64
C ASN A 14 7.63 -17.18 12.22
N ASN A 15 6.52 -17.90 11.98
CA ASN A 15 6.30 -18.59 10.71
C ASN A 15 5.00 -18.21 10.00
N ASN A 16 3.92 -17.96 10.73
CA ASN A 16 2.60 -17.64 10.18
C ASN A 16 2.32 -16.15 10.35
N PHE A 17 2.10 -15.45 9.24
CA PHE A 17 1.93 -14.00 9.23
C PHE A 17 0.60 -13.63 8.59
N LEU A 18 -0.11 -12.69 9.19
CA LEU A 18 -1.29 -12.06 8.61
C LEU A 18 -0.95 -10.61 8.26
N ILE A 19 -1.13 -10.23 7.01
CA ILE A 19 -0.85 -8.90 6.49
C ILE A 19 -2.17 -8.20 6.19
N THR A 20 -2.28 -6.93 6.57
CA THR A 20 -3.40 -6.06 6.22
C THR A 20 -2.92 -4.62 6.08
N SER A 21 -3.76 -3.79 5.48
CA SER A 21 -3.60 -2.35 5.37
C SER A 21 -4.92 -1.65 5.73
N HIS A 22 -5.06 -0.38 5.36
CA HIS A 22 -6.22 0.42 5.67
C HIS A 22 -7.41 0.15 4.73
N VAL A 23 -8.62 0.48 5.20
CA VAL A 23 -9.82 0.61 4.37
C VAL A 23 -9.63 1.70 3.32
N ASN A 24 -10.31 1.59 2.18
CA ASN A 24 -10.07 2.39 0.99
C ASN A 24 -8.62 2.25 0.50
N LEU A 25 -8.20 1.01 0.29
CA LEU A 25 -6.84 0.65 -0.15
C LEU A 25 -6.37 1.51 -1.33
N ASP A 26 -5.17 2.05 -1.21
CA ASP A 26 -4.47 2.73 -2.28
C ASP A 26 -3.24 1.94 -2.75
N GLY A 27 -2.41 2.57 -3.58
CA GLY A 27 -1.25 1.92 -4.16
C GLY A 27 -0.10 1.70 -3.18
N ASP A 28 0.05 2.54 -2.14
CA ASP A 28 1.09 2.34 -1.13
C ASP A 28 0.72 1.16 -0.24
N GLY A 29 -0.51 1.13 0.29
CA GLY A 29 -1.03 -0.01 1.02
C GLY A 29 -0.90 -1.33 0.24
N ILE A 30 -1.47 -1.41 -0.96
CA ILE A 30 -1.47 -2.65 -1.76
C ILE A 30 -0.06 -3.05 -2.22
N GLY A 31 0.73 -2.09 -2.72
CA GLY A 31 2.10 -2.35 -3.18
C GLY A 31 2.97 -2.85 -2.04
N SER A 32 2.82 -2.25 -0.85
CA SER A 32 3.52 -2.65 0.36
C SER A 32 3.11 -4.05 0.82
N GLU A 33 1.82 -4.39 0.84
CA GLU A 33 1.32 -5.71 1.21
C GLU A 33 1.87 -6.83 0.31
N LEU A 34 1.81 -6.61 -1.01
CA LEU A 34 2.26 -7.59 -2.00
C LEU A 34 3.78 -7.79 -1.93
N ALA A 35 4.55 -6.70 -1.83
CA ALA A 35 5.99 -6.77 -1.62
C ALA A 35 6.32 -7.56 -0.36
N PHE A 36 5.67 -7.24 0.77
CA PHE A 36 5.91 -7.92 2.04
C PHE A 36 5.52 -9.40 2.01
N TYR A 37 4.44 -9.74 1.32
CA TYR A 37 4.04 -11.12 1.07
C TYR A 37 5.15 -11.90 0.35
N PHE A 38 5.69 -11.38 -0.76
CA PHE A 38 6.76 -12.06 -1.50
C PHE A 38 8.05 -12.18 -0.69
N ILE A 39 8.42 -11.15 0.08
CA ILE A 39 9.58 -11.20 0.99
C ILE A 39 9.41 -12.36 1.98
N LEU A 40 8.26 -12.43 2.65
CA LEU A 40 7.97 -13.51 3.60
C LEU A 40 7.99 -14.89 2.92
N LYS A 41 7.49 -15.01 1.69
CA LYS A 41 7.58 -16.25 0.90
C LYS A 41 9.03 -16.65 0.63
N LYS A 42 9.90 -15.71 0.24
CA LYS A 42 11.34 -15.96 0.02
C LYS A 42 12.07 -16.35 1.31
N LEU A 43 11.64 -15.80 2.44
CA LEU A 43 12.09 -16.20 3.78
C LEU A 43 11.49 -17.54 4.26
N LYS A 44 10.82 -18.29 3.38
CA LYS A 44 10.17 -19.58 3.65
C LYS A 44 9.11 -19.51 4.75
N LYS A 45 8.44 -18.36 4.90
CA LYS A 45 7.34 -18.13 5.83
C LYS A 45 5.98 -18.38 5.16
N LYS A 46 4.91 -18.31 5.96
CA LYS A 46 3.52 -18.50 5.55
C LYS A 46 2.72 -17.20 5.73
N PRO A 47 2.86 -16.24 4.82
CA PRO A 47 2.06 -15.02 4.81
C PRO A 47 0.67 -15.25 4.20
N ILE A 48 -0.30 -14.53 4.73
CA ILE A 48 -1.66 -14.38 4.20
C ILE A 48 -1.97 -12.89 4.16
N ILE A 49 -2.43 -12.37 3.03
CA ILE A 49 -2.97 -11.01 2.94
C ILE A 49 -4.48 -11.10 3.12
N LEU A 50 -5.03 -10.34 4.07
CA LEU A 50 -6.46 -10.28 4.34
C LEU A 50 -6.91 -8.84 4.52
N ASN A 51 -7.80 -8.39 3.63
CA ASN A 51 -8.33 -7.02 3.64
C ASN A 51 -9.84 -6.98 3.79
N GLN A 52 -10.34 -5.87 4.33
CA GLN A 52 -11.78 -5.61 4.35
C GLN A 52 -12.29 -5.26 2.95
N ASP A 53 -11.64 -4.29 2.32
CA ASP A 53 -12.10 -3.72 1.06
C ASP A 53 -11.46 -4.45 -0.13
N LYS A 54 -12.19 -4.51 -1.24
CA LYS A 54 -11.69 -5.16 -2.46
C LYS A 54 -10.60 -4.34 -3.11
N LEU A 55 -9.61 -5.03 -3.68
CA LEU A 55 -8.56 -4.41 -4.46
C LEU A 55 -9.17 -3.59 -5.62
N PRO A 56 -8.87 -2.28 -5.73
CA PRO A 56 -9.27 -1.47 -6.87
C PRO A 56 -8.71 -2.05 -8.17
N LYS A 57 -9.55 -2.11 -9.22
CA LYS A 57 -9.16 -2.71 -10.51
C LYS A 57 -7.88 -2.14 -11.10
N ILE A 58 -7.57 -0.87 -10.86
CA ILE A 58 -6.34 -0.23 -11.35
C ILE A 58 -5.07 -0.92 -10.84
N TYR A 59 -5.13 -1.69 -9.75
CA TYR A 59 -4.01 -2.43 -9.15
C TYR A 59 -4.03 -3.94 -9.47
N ASP A 60 -4.99 -4.43 -10.26
CA ASP A 60 -5.11 -5.88 -10.56
C ASP A 60 -3.91 -6.44 -11.34
N PHE A 61 -3.13 -5.56 -11.99
CA PHE A 61 -1.91 -5.88 -12.72
C PHE A 61 -0.71 -6.18 -11.81
N LEU A 62 -0.78 -5.81 -10.53
CA LEU A 62 0.35 -6.00 -9.62
C LEU A 62 0.61 -7.50 -9.42
N PRO A 63 1.90 -7.93 -9.43
CA PRO A 63 2.26 -9.30 -9.12
C PRO A 63 1.62 -9.77 -7.81
N GLY A 64 0.99 -10.93 -7.83
CA GLY A 64 0.35 -11.50 -6.63
C GLY A 64 -0.98 -10.84 -6.23
N SER A 65 -1.56 -9.94 -7.02
CA SER A 65 -2.89 -9.36 -6.75
C SER A 65 -3.99 -10.41 -6.48
N ASN A 66 -3.88 -11.57 -7.12
CA ASN A 66 -4.77 -12.73 -6.92
C ASN A 66 -4.52 -13.51 -5.61
N LYS A 67 -3.55 -13.10 -4.78
CA LYS A 67 -3.26 -13.67 -3.46
C LYS A 67 -3.89 -12.87 -2.32
N VAL A 68 -4.51 -11.73 -2.63
CA VAL A 68 -5.26 -10.92 -1.66
C VAL A 68 -6.59 -11.61 -1.38
N HIS A 69 -6.82 -11.95 -0.12
CA HIS A 69 -8.09 -12.48 0.35
C HIS A 69 -8.92 -11.39 1.01
N TYR A 70 -10.23 -11.61 1.04
CA TYR A 70 -11.19 -10.68 1.63
C TYR A 70 -11.96 -11.36 2.75
N LEU A 71 -12.47 -10.56 3.70
CA LEU A 71 -13.26 -11.08 4.83
C LEU A 71 -14.45 -11.95 4.38
N ASP A 72 -15.08 -11.60 3.25
CA ASP A 72 -16.22 -12.33 2.69
C ASP A 72 -15.85 -13.71 2.14
N ASP A 73 -14.57 -13.98 1.87
CA ASP A 73 -14.12 -15.26 1.32
C ASP A 73 -14.24 -16.40 2.35
N ASN A 74 -14.26 -16.08 3.66
CA ASN A 74 -14.37 -17.02 4.78
C ASN A 74 -13.43 -18.26 4.68
N CYS A 75 -12.27 -18.10 4.03
CA CYS A 75 -11.42 -19.22 3.62
C CYS A 75 -10.09 -19.33 4.39
N ILE A 76 -9.85 -18.44 5.36
CA ILE A 76 -8.59 -18.35 6.08
C ILE A 76 -8.77 -18.82 7.53
N ASP A 77 -7.96 -19.80 7.92
CA ASP A 77 -7.80 -20.16 9.34
C ASP A 77 -6.85 -19.17 10.01
N THR A 78 -7.43 -18.23 10.76
CA THR A 78 -6.68 -17.18 11.46
C THR A 78 -6.21 -17.61 12.86
N LYS A 79 -6.52 -18.83 13.32
CA LYS A 79 -6.17 -19.28 14.68
C LYS A 79 -4.68 -19.58 14.87
N SER A 80 -3.94 -19.76 13.78
CA SER A 80 -2.53 -20.15 13.77
C SER A 80 -1.57 -19.00 13.45
N ILE A 81 -2.04 -17.74 13.47
CA ILE A 81 -1.22 -16.58 13.16
C ILE A 81 -0.31 -16.20 14.34
N ASP A 82 0.99 -16.14 14.09
CA ASP A 82 2.00 -15.77 15.08
C ASP A 82 2.14 -14.25 15.19
N VAL A 83 2.11 -13.57 14.03
CA VAL A 83 2.38 -12.13 13.89
C VAL A 83 1.41 -11.49 12.90
N GLY A 84 0.79 -10.39 13.33
CA GLY A 84 0.03 -9.49 12.48
C GLY A 84 0.94 -8.39 11.96
N ILE A 85 0.85 -8.06 10.68
CA ILE A 85 1.58 -6.98 10.03
C ILE A 85 0.54 -6.01 9.48
N VAL A 86 0.60 -4.77 9.94
CA VAL A 86 -0.27 -3.70 9.48
C VAL A 86 0.58 -2.65 8.78
N LEU A 87 0.38 -2.54 7.47
CA LEU A 87 1.14 -1.64 6.60
C LEU A 87 0.33 -0.41 6.27
N ASP A 88 0.98 0.74 6.23
CA ASP A 88 0.41 2.00 5.74
C ASP A 88 -0.87 2.43 6.47
N CYS A 89 -0.85 2.31 7.79
CA CYS A 89 -2.04 2.54 8.58
C CYS A 89 -1.71 3.27 9.86
N SER A 90 -2.25 4.48 9.99
CA SER A 90 -1.97 5.38 11.11
C SER A 90 -2.68 5.01 12.40
N ASN A 91 -3.79 4.26 12.34
CA ASN A 91 -4.55 3.89 13.53
C ASN A 91 -5.33 2.61 13.30
N VAL A 92 -5.62 1.90 14.39
CA VAL A 92 -6.27 0.59 14.34
C VAL A 92 -7.71 0.64 13.80
N LYS A 93 -8.39 1.80 13.86
CA LYS A 93 -9.75 1.91 13.29
C LYS A 93 -9.72 1.83 11.77
N ARG A 94 -8.60 2.22 11.14
CA ARG A 94 -8.45 2.20 9.69
C ARG A 94 -8.23 0.80 9.11
N ILE A 95 -7.89 -0.23 9.87
CA ILE A 95 -7.92 -1.62 9.33
C ILE A 95 -9.35 -2.18 9.23
N GLY A 96 -10.34 -1.47 9.79
CA GLY A 96 -11.74 -1.83 9.67
C GLY A 96 -12.07 -3.15 10.37
N LYS A 97 -12.90 -3.98 9.74
CA LYS A 97 -13.40 -5.25 10.29
C LYS A 97 -12.31 -6.31 10.46
N THR A 98 -11.15 -6.19 9.80
CA THR A 98 -10.04 -7.13 10.03
C THR A 98 -9.50 -7.02 11.46
N TYR A 99 -9.76 -5.90 12.16
CA TYR A 99 -9.42 -5.72 13.56
C TYR A 99 -9.97 -6.83 14.48
N GLU A 100 -11.14 -7.38 14.17
CA GLU A 100 -11.73 -8.47 14.96
C GLU A 100 -10.84 -9.72 15.01
N ILE A 101 -10.03 -9.92 13.97
CA ILE A 101 -9.01 -10.97 13.91
C ILE A 101 -7.73 -10.49 14.58
N PHE A 102 -7.25 -9.29 14.21
CA PHE A 102 -5.97 -8.75 14.67
C PHE A 102 -5.91 -8.54 16.19
N LYS A 103 -7.01 -8.19 16.86
CA LYS A 103 -7.06 -7.99 18.31
C LYS A 103 -6.67 -9.23 19.13
N ASN A 104 -6.72 -10.41 18.53
CA ASN A 104 -6.36 -11.67 19.18
C ASN A 104 -4.90 -12.10 18.89
N ILE A 105 -4.21 -11.39 17.99
CA ILE A 105 -2.82 -11.70 17.64
C ILE A 105 -1.90 -11.05 18.66
N LYS A 106 -1.02 -11.84 19.27
CA LYS A 106 -0.14 -11.38 20.36
C LYS A 106 0.89 -10.33 19.91
N THR A 107 1.42 -10.49 18.71
CA THR A 107 2.44 -9.59 18.16
C THR A 107 1.88 -8.90 16.93
N ILE A 108 1.81 -7.57 16.98
CA ILE A 108 1.44 -6.72 15.84
C ILE A 108 2.65 -5.85 15.48
N ILE A 109 3.08 -5.93 14.23
CA ILE A 109 4.07 -5.04 13.63
C ILE A 109 3.32 -3.99 12.82
N ASN A 110 3.51 -2.71 13.12
CA ASN A 110 3.00 -1.61 12.30
C ASN A 110 4.17 -0.91 11.60
N ILE A 111 4.10 -0.84 10.27
CA ILE A 111 5.05 -0.10 9.44
C ILE A 111 4.27 0.98 8.71
N ASP A 112 4.63 2.24 8.93
CA ASP A 112 3.87 3.38 8.44
C ASP A 112 4.77 4.60 8.20
N HIS A 113 4.26 5.59 7.48
CA HIS A 113 4.93 6.88 7.27
C HIS A 113 4.04 8.08 7.67
N HIS A 114 2.79 7.85 8.08
CA HIS A 114 1.91 8.94 8.49
C HIS A 114 2.37 9.61 9.79
N LYS A 115 2.48 10.95 9.78
CA LYS A 115 2.76 11.76 10.99
C LYS A 115 1.73 11.55 12.11
N SER A 116 0.50 11.18 11.74
CA SER A 116 -0.62 10.96 12.66
C SER A 116 -0.66 9.55 13.25
N ASN A 117 0.36 8.72 13.03
CA ASN A 117 0.36 7.34 13.49
C ASN A 117 0.31 7.22 15.04
N GLU A 118 -0.57 6.36 15.54
CA GLU A 118 -0.84 6.16 16.98
C GLU A 118 0.11 5.14 17.65
N ASN A 119 1.01 4.53 16.90
CA ASN A 119 1.96 3.48 17.33
C ASN A 119 1.25 2.30 18.04
N PHE A 120 0.14 1.83 17.46
CA PHE A 120 -0.73 0.83 18.07
C PHE A 120 -0.19 -0.60 18.03
N GLY A 121 0.87 -0.87 17.26
CA GLY A 121 1.51 -2.19 17.22
C GLY A 121 2.29 -2.49 18.50
N SER A 122 2.55 -3.77 18.76
CA SER A 122 3.57 -4.16 19.76
C SER A 122 5.00 -3.81 19.27
N LEU A 123 5.19 -3.78 17.95
CA LEU A 123 6.38 -3.27 17.29
C LEU A 123 5.98 -2.21 16.28
N ASN A 124 6.62 -1.04 16.31
CA ASN A 124 6.28 0.08 15.41
C ASN A 124 7.54 0.64 14.75
N TYR A 125 7.52 0.70 13.42
CA TYR A 125 8.48 1.46 12.63
C TYR A 125 7.70 2.52 11.85
N VAL A 126 7.84 3.78 12.27
CA VAL A 126 7.14 4.90 11.65
C VAL A 126 8.16 5.95 11.22
N ASP A 127 8.28 6.20 9.93
CA ASP A 127 9.19 7.24 9.42
C ASP A 127 8.42 8.24 8.57
N SER A 128 8.05 9.38 9.17
CA SER A 128 7.31 10.43 8.45
C SER A 128 8.15 11.31 7.53
N SER A 129 9.45 11.01 7.40
CA SER A 129 10.35 11.70 6.47
C SER A 129 10.43 11.03 5.09
N VAL A 130 9.99 9.77 4.98
CA VAL A 130 9.93 9.04 3.70
C VAL A 130 8.65 9.33 2.93
N SER A 131 8.68 9.09 1.62
CA SER A 131 7.50 9.35 0.80
C SER A 131 6.42 8.31 0.97
N SER A 132 6.75 7.05 1.26
CA SER A 132 5.80 5.93 1.28
C SER A 132 6.31 4.76 2.11
N VAL A 133 5.43 3.85 2.52
CA VAL A 133 5.79 2.56 3.14
C VAL A 133 6.60 1.70 2.19
N GLY A 134 6.38 1.81 0.87
CA GLY A 134 7.24 1.21 -0.15
C GLY A 134 8.73 1.54 0.02
N GLU A 135 9.09 2.78 0.37
CA GLU A 135 10.48 3.15 0.68
C GLU A 135 11.01 2.47 1.95
N ILE A 136 10.17 2.38 2.99
CA ILE A 136 10.53 1.74 4.25
C ILE A 136 10.81 0.25 4.03
N ILE A 137 9.94 -0.43 3.28
CA ILE A 137 10.10 -1.85 2.98
C ILE A 137 11.37 -2.09 2.14
N TYR A 138 11.66 -1.22 1.17
CA TYR A 138 12.92 -1.30 0.42
C TYR A 138 14.15 -1.24 1.35
N GLU A 139 14.18 -0.28 2.28
CA GLU A 139 15.30 -0.14 3.22
C GLU A 139 15.37 -1.32 4.21
N LEU A 140 14.24 -1.85 4.67
CA LEU A 140 14.18 -3.07 5.49
C LEU A 140 14.74 -4.28 4.73
N ILE A 141 14.43 -4.44 3.45
CA ILE A 141 15.01 -5.52 2.63
C ILE A 141 16.51 -5.35 2.52
N ARG A 142 16.98 -4.12 2.28
CA ARG A 142 18.42 -3.82 2.21
C ARG A 142 19.15 -4.15 3.51
N SER A 143 18.53 -3.94 4.67
CA SER A 143 19.13 -4.30 5.95
C SER A 143 19.14 -5.81 6.21
N ILE A 144 18.21 -6.57 5.62
CA ILE A 144 18.15 -8.03 5.75
C ILE A 144 19.05 -8.71 4.72
N ASN A 145 18.72 -8.55 3.44
CA ASN A 145 19.46 -9.05 2.28
C ASN A 145 18.85 -8.46 0.98
N ILE A 146 19.63 -7.67 0.24
CA ILE A 146 19.21 -7.08 -1.05
C ILE A 146 18.80 -8.15 -2.09
N ASP A 147 19.36 -9.36 -2.04
CA ASP A 147 19.06 -10.44 -2.98
C ASP A 147 17.62 -10.97 -2.86
N LEU A 148 16.87 -10.52 -1.84
CA LEU A 148 15.44 -10.79 -1.76
C LEU A 148 14.66 -10.03 -2.83
N LEU A 149 15.14 -8.88 -3.29
CA LEU A 149 14.50 -8.12 -4.37
C LEU A 149 14.55 -8.88 -5.70
N ASP A 150 13.43 -8.85 -6.41
CA ASP A 150 13.29 -9.29 -7.79
C ASP A 150 12.32 -8.35 -8.53
N GLU A 151 12.00 -8.67 -9.78
CA GLU A 151 11.09 -7.88 -10.61
C GLU A 151 9.69 -7.73 -9.97
N ASP A 152 9.17 -8.80 -9.34
CA ASP A 152 7.83 -8.82 -8.76
C ASP A 152 7.73 -7.90 -7.53
N ILE A 153 8.67 -8.07 -6.58
CA ILE A 153 8.75 -7.21 -5.40
C ILE A 153 9.01 -5.77 -5.81
N SER A 154 9.95 -5.55 -6.75
CA SER A 154 10.31 -4.21 -7.18
C SER A 154 9.17 -3.51 -7.91
N THR A 155 8.33 -4.25 -8.64
CA THR A 155 7.12 -3.71 -9.29
C THR A 155 6.12 -3.23 -8.24
N CYS A 156 5.91 -4.01 -7.18
CA CYS A 156 5.00 -3.65 -6.09
C CYS A 156 5.51 -2.43 -5.30
N LEU A 157 6.79 -2.39 -4.94
CA LEU A 157 7.41 -1.26 -4.25
C LEU A 157 7.40 0.02 -5.10
N PHE A 158 7.67 -0.11 -6.40
CA PHE A 158 7.63 1.03 -7.30
C PHE A 158 6.21 1.59 -7.43
N ALA A 159 5.19 0.72 -7.52
CA ALA A 159 3.79 1.13 -7.53
C ALA A 159 3.44 1.95 -6.28
N ALA A 160 3.82 1.46 -5.09
CA ALA A 160 3.64 2.16 -3.83
C ALA A 160 4.27 3.55 -3.82
N ILE A 161 5.53 3.67 -4.26
CA ILE A 161 6.24 4.94 -4.33
C ILE A 161 5.56 5.91 -5.30
N ILE A 162 5.20 5.47 -6.51
CA ILE A 162 4.63 6.42 -7.49
C ILE A 162 3.23 6.88 -7.11
N THR A 163 2.41 6.03 -6.47
CA THR A 163 1.08 6.49 -6.05
C THR A 163 1.16 7.54 -4.97
N ASP A 164 2.01 7.34 -3.95
CA ASP A 164 2.04 8.25 -2.81
C ASP A 164 2.88 9.52 -3.03
N THR A 165 3.68 9.53 -4.09
CA THR A 165 4.41 10.73 -4.54
C THR A 165 3.66 11.52 -5.61
N GLY A 166 2.48 11.07 -6.03
CA GLY A 166 1.78 11.65 -7.18
C GLY A 166 2.61 11.55 -8.44
N SER A 167 3.29 10.41 -8.65
CA SER A 167 4.29 10.19 -9.69
C SER A 167 5.41 11.24 -9.61
N PHE A 168 6.04 11.33 -8.44
CA PHE A 168 7.16 12.21 -8.14
C PHE A 168 6.88 13.72 -8.22
N ARG A 169 5.62 14.14 -8.04
CA ARG A 169 5.20 15.55 -8.11
C ARG A 169 4.93 16.20 -6.76
N TYR A 170 4.66 15.42 -5.72
CA TYR A 170 4.32 15.93 -4.40
C TYR A 170 5.56 16.36 -3.60
N SER A 171 5.35 17.17 -2.56
CA SER A 171 6.44 17.72 -1.74
C SER A 171 7.11 16.71 -0.82
N ASN A 172 6.57 15.50 -0.69
CA ASN A 172 7.17 14.38 0.07
C ASN A 172 8.30 13.68 -0.71
N VAL A 173 8.52 14.02 -1.98
CA VAL A 173 9.59 13.44 -2.80
C VAL A 173 10.95 13.98 -2.34
N SER A 174 11.90 13.07 -2.13
CA SER A 174 13.28 13.40 -1.75
C SER A 174 14.31 12.86 -2.76
N SER A 175 15.58 13.21 -2.59
CA SER A 175 16.67 12.58 -3.34
C SER A 175 16.76 11.08 -3.09
N LYS A 176 16.39 10.63 -1.88
CA LYS A 176 16.32 9.21 -1.52
C LYS A 176 15.23 8.50 -2.32
N THR A 177 14.07 9.14 -2.50
CA THR A 177 12.96 8.63 -3.33
C THR A 177 13.40 8.30 -4.74
N PHE A 178 14.08 9.25 -5.41
CA PHE A 178 14.60 9.00 -6.76
C PHE A 178 15.68 7.90 -6.79
N LYS A 179 16.52 7.83 -5.77
CA LYS A 179 17.55 6.78 -5.68
C LYS A 179 16.92 5.39 -5.54
N ILE A 180 15.96 5.24 -4.64
CA ILE A 180 15.22 3.99 -4.46
C ILE A 180 14.50 3.62 -5.76
N ALA A 181 13.77 4.56 -6.36
CA ALA A 181 13.09 4.33 -7.63
C ALA A 181 14.07 3.89 -8.74
N SER A 182 15.23 4.53 -8.85
CA SER A 182 16.30 4.13 -9.78
C SER A 182 16.80 2.72 -9.49
N ASP A 183 17.09 2.39 -8.23
CA ASP A 183 17.60 1.08 -7.84
C ASP A 183 16.58 -0.02 -8.16
N LEU A 184 15.28 0.21 -7.92
CA LEU A 184 14.20 -0.71 -8.29
C LEU A 184 14.17 -0.99 -9.81
N THR A 185 14.50 -0.01 -10.66
CA THR A 185 14.58 -0.23 -12.12
C THR A 185 15.67 -1.19 -12.55
N SER A 186 16.71 -1.39 -11.74
CA SER A 186 17.77 -2.37 -12.03
C SER A 186 17.29 -3.83 -11.96
N PHE A 187 16.13 -4.09 -11.36
CA PHE A 187 15.51 -5.42 -11.28
C PHE A 187 14.61 -5.76 -12.47
N GLY A 188 14.66 -4.98 -13.55
CA GLY A 188 13.96 -5.27 -14.81
C GLY A 188 12.52 -4.77 -14.88
N ILE A 189 12.04 -4.04 -13.86
CA ILE A 189 10.69 -3.48 -13.86
C ILE A 189 10.49 -2.51 -15.03
N LYS A 190 9.23 -2.29 -15.40
CA LYS A 190 8.84 -1.38 -16.49
C LYS A 190 8.01 -0.24 -15.93
N PRO A 191 8.63 0.85 -15.43
CA PRO A 191 7.92 1.98 -14.81
C PRO A 191 6.77 2.54 -15.65
N TYR A 192 6.96 2.62 -16.97
CA TYR A 192 5.92 3.11 -17.89
C TYR A 192 4.67 2.22 -17.89
N LEU A 193 4.80 0.89 -17.76
CA LEU A 193 3.65 -0.01 -17.66
C LEU A 193 2.94 0.14 -16.32
N ILE A 194 3.70 0.29 -15.24
CA ILE A 194 3.14 0.49 -13.89
C ILE A 194 2.33 1.79 -13.88
N ALA A 195 2.94 2.90 -14.33
CA ALA A 195 2.27 4.19 -14.45
C ALA A 195 1.06 4.14 -15.39
N ASN A 196 1.17 3.46 -16.54
CA ASN A 196 0.05 3.35 -17.47
C ASN A 196 -1.14 2.57 -16.86
N ASN A 197 -0.89 1.50 -16.11
CA ASN A 197 -1.96 0.78 -15.43
C ASN A 197 -2.64 1.63 -14.35
N ILE A 198 -1.87 2.39 -13.58
CA ILE A 198 -2.39 3.19 -12.47
C ILE A 198 -3.15 4.42 -12.99
N TYR A 199 -2.59 5.16 -13.96
CA TYR A 199 -3.10 6.48 -14.35
C TYR A 199 -3.90 6.49 -15.66
N ASN A 200 -3.79 5.45 -16.51
CA ASN A 200 -4.41 5.43 -17.84
C ASN A 200 -5.43 4.31 -18.05
N ARG A 201 -5.97 3.71 -16.97
CA ARG A 201 -7.05 2.71 -17.03
C ARG A 201 -8.44 3.27 -16.70
N ASN A 202 -8.70 4.49 -17.16
CA ASN A 202 -10.01 5.12 -17.00
C ASN A 202 -11.08 4.36 -17.79
N THR A 203 -12.24 4.13 -17.17
CA THR A 203 -13.40 3.55 -17.89
C THR A 203 -14.03 4.60 -18.80
N TYR A 204 -14.72 4.15 -19.85
CA TYR A 204 -15.50 5.06 -20.70
C TYR A 204 -16.52 5.88 -19.89
N SER A 205 -17.24 5.22 -18.97
CA SER A 205 -18.17 5.88 -18.04
C SER A 205 -17.48 6.90 -17.14
N GLY A 206 -16.29 6.57 -16.61
CA GLY A 206 -15.49 7.47 -15.79
C GLY A 206 -15.03 8.71 -16.57
N LEU A 207 -14.61 8.55 -17.82
CA LEU A 207 -14.25 9.66 -18.70
C LEU A 207 -15.47 10.52 -19.08
N LYS A 208 -16.64 9.90 -19.30
CA LYS A 208 -17.89 10.63 -19.54
C LYS A 208 -18.31 11.45 -18.32
N LEU A 209 -18.26 10.85 -17.13
CA LEU A 209 -18.54 11.53 -15.88
C LEU A 209 -17.57 12.68 -15.62
N LEU A 210 -16.27 12.47 -15.87
CA LEU A 210 -15.28 13.54 -15.77
C LEU A 210 -15.61 14.69 -16.72
N GLY A 211 -15.98 14.38 -17.97
CA GLY A 211 -16.43 15.38 -18.94
C GLY A 211 -17.63 16.18 -18.44
N GLU A 212 -18.64 15.52 -17.87
CA GLU A 212 -19.81 16.17 -17.29
C GLU A 212 -19.43 17.02 -16.06
N ALA A 213 -18.59 16.50 -15.17
CA ALA A 213 -18.10 17.20 -14.00
C ALA A 213 -17.37 18.49 -14.39
N LEU A 214 -16.50 18.45 -15.40
CA LEU A 214 -15.75 19.62 -15.90
C LEU A 214 -16.67 20.76 -16.39
N THR A 215 -17.89 20.46 -16.86
CA THR A 215 -18.87 21.50 -17.22
C THR A 215 -19.43 22.27 -16.02
N THR A 216 -19.23 21.76 -14.80
CA THR A 216 -19.66 22.39 -13.55
C THR A 216 -18.54 23.19 -12.86
N LEU A 217 -17.42 23.40 -13.56
CA LEU A 217 -16.27 24.12 -13.01
C LEU A 217 -16.65 25.57 -12.69
N GLU A 218 -16.56 25.88 -11.41
CA GLU A 218 -16.73 27.22 -10.88
C GLU A 218 -15.44 27.66 -10.18
N MET A 219 -15.27 28.98 -10.05
CA MET A 219 -14.11 29.58 -9.42
C MET A 219 -14.54 30.84 -8.69
N ASP A 220 -13.97 31.07 -7.52
CA ASP A 220 -14.27 32.26 -6.73
C ASP A 220 -13.74 33.54 -7.40
N ASP A 221 -14.11 34.69 -6.84
CA ASP A 221 -13.69 35.98 -7.35
C ASP A 221 -12.17 36.17 -7.26
N SER A 222 -11.54 35.57 -6.24
CA SER A 222 -10.09 35.67 -6.03
C SER A 222 -9.26 34.87 -7.03
N LYS A 223 -9.86 33.90 -7.71
CA LYS A 223 -9.21 32.97 -8.65
C LYS A 223 -8.23 31.99 -7.99
N TYR A 224 -8.27 31.88 -6.66
CA TYR A 224 -7.45 30.92 -5.90
C TYR A 224 -8.22 29.66 -5.52
N VAL A 225 -9.56 29.67 -5.60
CA VAL A 225 -10.40 28.51 -5.25
C VAL A 225 -11.28 28.14 -6.43
N SER A 226 -11.18 26.89 -6.90
CA SER A 226 -12.05 26.32 -7.92
C SER A 226 -12.71 25.03 -7.42
N TRP A 227 -13.93 24.75 -7.84
CA TRP A 227 -14.65 23.52 -7.49
C TRP A 227 -15.44 22.94 -8.66
N LEU A 228 -15.73 21.65 -8.56
CA LEU A 228 -16.58 20.89 -9.47
C LEU A 228 -17.71 20.26 -8.65
N THR A 229 -18.89 20.11 -9.24
CA THR A 229 -20.05 19.46 -8.60
C THR A 229 -20.42 18.18 -9.35
N ILE A 230 -20.44 17.06 -8.63
CA ILE A 230 -20.97 15.79 -9.15
C ILE A 230 -22.24 15.44 -8.39
N THR A 231 -23.37 15.38 -9.09
CA THR A 231 -24.66 14.99 -8.50
C THR A 231 -24.89 13.48 -8.59
N ARG A 232 -25.80 12.94 -7.76
CA ARG A 232 -26.22 11.53 -7.86
C ARG A 232 -26.81 11.18 -9.23
N LYS A 233 -27.45 12.14 -9.90
CA LYS A 233 -28.00 11.95 -11.25
C LYS A 233 -26.88 11.75 -12.28
N MET A 234 -25.79 12.52 -12.19
CA MET A 234 -24.61 12.36 -13.06
C MET A 234 -23.99 10.99 -12.88
N LEU A 235 -23.80 10.56 -11.63
CA LEU A 235 -23.27 9.23 -11.29
C LEU A 235 -24.13 8.08 -11.87
N ASN A 236 -25.45 8.20 -11.81
CA ASN A 236 -26.38 7.18 -12.30
C ASN A 236 -26.50 7.14 -13.84
N ASN A 237 -26.09 8.21 -14.52
CA ASN A 237 -26.19 8.35 -15.97
C ASN A 237 -24.88 8.07 -16.71
N ALA A 238 -23.77 7.88 -15.97
CA ALA A 238 -22.43 7.62 -16.51
C ALA A 238 -22.19 6.13 -16.78
#